data_AF-V9GDK8-F1
#
_entry.id   AF-V9GDK8-F1
#
_cell.length_a   1.000
_cell.length_b   1.000
_cell.length_c   1.000
_cell.angle_alpha   90.00
_cell.angle_beta   90.00
_cell.angle_gamma   90.00
#
_symmetry.space_group_name_H-M   'P 1'
#
loop_
_entity.id
_entity.type
_entity.pdbx_description
1 polymer ?
#
loop_
_entity_poly.entity_id
_entity_poly.type
_entity_poly.pdbx_seq_one_letter_code
_entity_poly.pdbx_strand_id
1 'polypeptide(L)'
;MNRTRKLPASLHSVRQEGRKNNQYQAGYEAGYALGLRLGEEDRGSVFEGTSFLIPVQAHADRTIHIIRQLEKQVSHPYEILVADAGATPSTKQYIHDRSGAVRHIKGNRTDSIGALLNQAVSISQGEFTLLLINDFPDQESWPDKLRQEFEVNSAIKVVYISTAPSSASGQTYDPLSNESVNAVLFRRSLWSSTGKLDEHAVSLETALKQWLERIPAEQRIRIDASDFISIPSR
;
A
#
# COMPACT_ATOMS: atom_id res chain seq x y z
N MET A 1 18.03 -58.24 -50.31
CA MET A 1 18.27 -58.33 -48.85
C MET A 1 18.56 -56.93 -48.31
N ASN A 2 17.75 -56.48 -47.35
CA ASN A 2 17.86 -55.19 -46.66
C ASN A 2 19.23 -54.96 -46.01
N ARG A 3 19.71 -53.69 -45.97
CA ARG A 3 20.11 -53.00 -44.73
C ARG A 3 20.48 -51.53 -44.93
N THR A 4 19.69 -50.67 -44.29
CA THR A 4 19.81 -49.23 -44.04
C THR A 4 20.97 -48.89 -43.09
N ARG A 5 21.59 -47.69 -43.23
CA ARG A 5 22.12 -46.81 -42.16
C ARG A 5 22.65 -45.49 -42.79
N LYS A 6 21.89 -44.40 -42.72
CA LYS A 6 21.86 -43.30 -41.71
C LYS A 6 23.00 -42.28 -41.84
N LEU A 7 22.63 -41.09 -42.34
CA LEU A 7 23.31 -39.79 -42.17
C LEU A 7 23.41 -39.40 -40.69
N PRO A 8 24.32 -38.48 -40.33
CA PRO A 8 24.01 -37.48 -39.32
C PRO A 8 24.17 -36.06 -39.89
N ALA A 9 23.07 -35.33 -39.87
CA ALA A 9 23.03 -33.87 -39.90
C ALA A 9 22.62 -33.41 -38.49
N SER A 10 23.48 -32.69 -37.77
CA SER A 10 23.04 -31.76 -36.72
C SER A 10 24.24 -30.94 -36.19
N LEU A 11 24.45 -29.77 -36.78
CA LEU A 11 25.21 -28.67 -36.16
C LEU A 11 24.47 -27.36 -36.45
N HIS A 12 23.24 -27.21 -35.95
CA HIS A 12 22.63 -25.89 -35.75
C HIS A 12 21.37 -25.99 -34.87
N SER A 13 21.53 -25.74 -33.57
CA SER A 13 20.40 -25.28 -32.73
C SER A 13 20.82 -24.64 -31.39
N VAL A 14 22.06 -24.80 -30.91
CA VAL A 14 22.45 -24.31 -29.57
C VAL A 14 22.67 -22.78 -29.48
N ARG A 15 22.71 -22.05 -30.61
CA ARG A 15 23.10 -20.62 -30.63
C ARG A 15 21.95 -19.61 -30.53
N GLN A 16 20.68 -20.07 -30.49
CA GLN A 16 19.51 -19.17 -30.44
C GLN A 16 18.90 -18.99 -29.04
N GLU A 17 19.03 -19.97 -28.13
CA GLU A 17 18.46 -19.86 -26.77
C GLU A 17 19.25 -18.89 -25.88
N GLY A 18 20.58 -18.93 -25.91
CA GLY A 18 21.43 -18.00 -25.15
C GLY A 18 21.30 -16.53 -25.58
N ARG A 19 20.94 -16.27 -26.84
CA ARG A 19 20.70 -14.92 -27.36
C ARG A 19 19.39 -14.31 -26.85
N LYS A 20 18.32 -15.12 -26.77
CA LYS A 20 17.02 -14.68 -26.23
C LYS A 20 17.11 -14.36 -24.74
N ASN A 21 17.81 -15.18 -23.96
CA ASN A 21 18.03 -14.91 -22.53
C ASN A 21 18.85 -13.65 -22.30
N ASN A 22 19.94 -13.43 -23.06
CA ASN A 22 20.72 -12.20 -22.95
C ASN A 22 19.94 -10.96 -23.38
N GLN A 23 19.10 -11.05 -24.41
CA GLN A 23 18.26 -9.93 -24.84
C GLN A 23 17.14 -9.62 -23.84
N TYR A 24 16.53 -10.64 -23.24
CA TYR A 24 15.54 -10.47 -22.17
C TYR A 24 16.17 -9.81 -20.94
N GLN A 25 17.34 -10.31 -20.50
CA GLN A 25 18.04 -9.75 -19.36
C GLN A 25 18.49 -8.30 -19.61
N ALA A 26 19.07 -8.01 -20.78
CA ALA A 26 19.45 -6.66 -21.15
C ALA A 26 18.24 -5.70 -21.23
N GLY A 27 17.11 -6.19 -21.75
CA GLY A 27 15.86 -5.44 -21.77
C GLY A 27 15.29 -5.17 -20.38
N TYR A 28 15.35 -6.17 -19.49
CA TYR A 28 14.96 -6.03 -18.09
C TYR A 28 15.85 -5.02 -17.34
N GLU A 29 17.17 -5.13 -17.49
CA GLU A 29 18.13 -4.21 -16.85
C GLU A 29 17.96 -2.77 -17.37
N ALA A 30 17.79 -2.59 -18.68
CA ALA A 30 17.54 -1.29 -19.28
C ALA A 30 16.19 -0.69 -18.80
N GLY A 31 15.13 -1.51 -18.74
CA GLY A 31 13.83 -1.09 -18.21
C GLY A 31 13.89 -0.75 -16.72
N TYR A 32 14.60 -1.54 -15.92
CA TYR A 32 14.82 -1.28 -14.50
C TYR A 32 15.62 0.02 -14.27
N ALA A 33 16.71 0.22 -15.02
CA ALA A 33 17.53 1.42 -14.92
C ALA A 33 16.76 2.68 -15.35
N LEU A 34 15.97 2.59 -16.43
CA LEU A 34 15.10 3.67 -16.86
C LEU A 34 14.01 3.96 -15.83
N GLY A 35 13.35 2.92 -15.29
CA GLY A 35 12.35 3.05 -14.24
C GLY A 35 12.91 3.65 -12.95
N LEU A 36 14.15 3.31 -12.58
CA LEU A 36 14.84 3.91 -11.46
C LEU A 36 15.09 5.40 -11.69
N ARG A 37 15.60 5.77 -12.87
CA ARG A 37 15.87 7.17 -13.24
C ARG A 37 14.59 8.02 -13.28
N LEU A 38 13.55 7.53 -13.97
CA LEU A 38 12.25 8.21 -14.01
C LEU A 38 11.66 8.33 -12.61
N GLY A 39 11.76 7.28 -11.80
CA GLY A 39 11.34 7.32 -10.40
C GLY A 39 12.14 8.32 -9.55
N GLU A 40 13.42 8.54 -9.84
CA GLU A 40 14.26 9.55 -9.18
C GLU A 40 13.90 10.97 -9.62
N GLU A 41 13.64 11.18 -10.90
CA GLU A 41 13.21 12.47 -11.47
C GLU A 41 11.82 12.87 -10.94
N ASP A 42 10.92 11.89 -10.78
CA ASP A 42 9.53 12.10 -10.38
C ASP A 42 9.31 12.10 -8.85
N ARG A 43 10.36 11.88 -8.04
CA ARG A 43 10.30 11.90 -6.56
C ARG A 43 9.84 13.24 -5.98
N GLY A 44 9.99 14.31 -6.75
CA GLY A 44 9.56 15.66 -6.40
C GLY A 44 8.19 16.07 -6.95
N SER A 45 7.63 15.34 -7.92
CA SER A 45 6.30 15.65 -8.43
C SER A 45 5.26 15.16 -7.42
N VAL A 46 4.39 16.09 -7.02
CA VAL A 46 3.25 15.78 -6.14
C VAL A 46 2.01 15.99 -6.96
N PHE A 47 1.09 15.03 -6.94
CA PHE A 47 -0.23 15.21 -7.54
C PHE A 47 -1.27 15.49 -6.46
N GLU A 48 -2.27 16.30 -6.81
CA GLU A 48 -3.42 16.59 -5.96
C GLU A 48 -4.35 15.37 -5.90
N GLY A 49 -4.06 14.47 -4.96
CA GLY A 49 -4.80 13.23 -4.78
C GLY A 49 -4.21 12.34 -3.68
N THR A 50 -4.60 11.07 -3.68
CA THR A 50 -4.32 10.15 -2.55
C THR A 50 -3.40 9.01 -2.97
N SER A 51 -2.35 8.77 -2.19
CA SER A 51 -1.57 7.53 -2.23
C SER A 51 -2.16 6.54 -1.23
N PHE A 52 -2.71 5.44 -1.73
CA PHE A 52 -3.20 4.34 -0.89
C PHE A 52 -2.07 3.38 -0.59
N LEU A 53 -1.80 3.14 0.70
CA LEU A 53 -0.75 2.23 1.15
C LEU A 53 -1.39 1.01 1.79
N ILE A 54 -1.10 -0.16 1.21
CA ILE A 54 -1.65 -1.44 1.63
C ILE A 54 -0.53 -2.29 2.23
N PRO A 55 -0.49 -2.48 3.56
CA PRO A 55 0.41 -3.44 4.19
C PRO A 55 -0.07 -4.87 3.92
N VAL A 56 0.85 -5.76 3.53
CA VAL A 56 0.56 -7.19 3.34
C VAL A 56 1.43 -8.01 4.27
N GLN A 57 0.77 -8.76 5.16
CA GLN A 57 1.40 -9.70 6.06
C GLN A 57 0.91 -11.12 5.76
N ALA A 58 1.76 -12.12 5.98
CA ALA A 58 1.51 -13.50 5.54
C ALA A 58 0.20 -14.13 6.05
N HIS A 59 -0.29 -13.69 7.21
CA HIS A 59 -1.46 -14.28 7.88
C HIS A 59 -2.76 -13.47 7.69
N ALA A 60 -2.74 -12.37 6.95
CA ALA A 60 -3.87 -11.45 6.81
C ALA A 60 -3.94 -10.83 5.39
N ASP A 61 -3.69 -11.64 4.37
CA ASP A 61 -3.63 -11.17 2.98
C ASP A 61 -5.03 -10.92 2.40
N ARG A 62 -5.51 -9.68 2.52
CA ARG A 62 -6.74 -9.18 1.89
C ARG A 62 -6.49 -8.24 0.71
N THR A 63 -5.23 -8.13 0.28
CA THR A 63 -4.72 -7.12 -0.67
C THR A 63 -5.55 -7.04 -1.95
N ILE A 64 -5.87 -8.21 -2.54
CA ILE A 64 -6.64 -8.30 -3.78
C ILE A 64 -8.03 -7.66 -3.60
N HIS A 65 -8.68 -7.90 -2.46
CA HIS A 65 -9.99 -7.33 -2.18
C HIS A 65 -9.90 -5.81 -2.05
N ILE A 66 -8.90 -5.30 -1.32
CA ILE A 66 -8.69 -3.86 -1.16
C ILE A 66 -8.52 -3.18 -2.52
N ILE A 67 -7.61 -3.70 -3.35
CA ILE A 67 -7.31 -3.11 -4.67
C ILE A 67 -8.58 -3.04 -5.52
N ARG A 68 -9.35 -4.14 -5.58
CA ARG A 68 -10.60 -4.17 -6.36
C ARG A 68 -11.63 -3.15 -5.87
N GLN A 69 -11.74 -2.97 -4.56
CA GLN A 69 -12.69 -1.99 -4.01
C GLN A 69 -12.24 -0.56 -4.30
N LEU A 70 -10.95 -0.25 -4.16
CA LEU A 70 -10.42 1.06 -4.55
C LEU A 70 -10.66 1.34 -6.04
N GLU A 71 -10.35 0.37 -6.90
CA GLU A 71 -10.59 0.47 -8.36
C GLU A 71 -12.08 0.70 -8.70
N LYS A 72 -13.00 0.20 -7.87
CA LYS A 72 -14.45 0.31 -8.08
C LYS A 72 -15.05 1.58 -7.48
N GLN A 73 -14.59 2.01 -6.31
CA GLN A 73 -15.28 2.98 -5.45
C GLN A 73 -14.59 4.35 -5.39
N VAL A 74 -13.35 4.46 -5.85
CA VAL A 74 -12.54 5.68 -5.73
C VAL A 74 -12.24 6.24 -7.11
N SER A 75 -12.51 7.54 -7.29
CA SER A 75 -12.18 8.25 -8.51
C SER A 75 -10.72 8.71 -8.53
N HIS A 76 -10.12 8.73 -9.71
CA HIS A 76 -8.79 9.29 -9.92
C HIS A 76 -8.77 10.82 -9.67
N PRO A 77 -7.61 11.42 -9.34
CA PRO A 77 -6.27 10.81 -9.30
C PRO A 77 -5.94 10.10 -7.98
N TYR A 78 -5.40 8.89 -8.08
CA TYR A 78 -4.80 8.18 -6.96
C TYR A 78 -3.68 7.25 -7.45
N GLU A 79 -2.89 6.76 -6.52
CA GLU A 79 -1.97 5.64 -6.76
C GLU A 79 -2.12 4.59 -5.66
N ILE A 80 -1.70 3.35 -5.95
CA ILE A 80 -1.72 2.24 -5.00
C ILE A 80 -0.29 1.73 -4.80
N LEU A 81 0.14 1.71 -3.54
CA LEU A 81 1.42 1.16 -3.10
C LEU A 81 1.18 -0.02 -2.17
N VAL A 82 1.80 -1.15 -2.45
CA VAL A 82 1.67 -2.38 -1.65
C VAL A 82 2.99 -2.68 -0.95
N ALA A 83 3.00 -2.60 0.38
CA ALA A 83 4.14 -2.96 1.23
C ALA A 83 4.06 -4.44 1.61
N ASP A 84 4.82 -5.27 0.89
CA ASP A 84 4.74 -6.73 0.97
C ASP A 84 5.80 -7.33 1.91
N ALA A 85 5.35 -7.71 3.11
CA ALA A 85 6.13 -8.44 4.12
C ALA A 85 5.81 -9.95 4.14
N GLY A 86 5.09 -10.48 3.14
CA GLY A 86 4.66 -11.89 3.19
C GLY A 86 3.47 -12.29 2.33
N ALA A 87 3.11 -11.53 1.30
CA ALA A 87 2.00 -11.81 0.40
C ALA A 87 2.02 -13.23 -0.16
N THR A 88 0.83 -13.82 -0.32
CA THR A 88 0.65 -15.14 -0.92
C THR A 88 1.15 -15.16 -2.37
N PRO A 89 1.51 -16.33 -2.94
CA PRO A 89 1.87 -16.42 -4.36
C PRO A 89 0.80 -15.86 -5.30
N SER A 90 -0.48 -16.09 -5.00
CA SER A 90 -1.61 -15.53 -5.74
C SER A 90 -1.67 -14.01 -5.70
N THR A 91 -1.43 -13.41 -4.52
CA THR A 91 -1.40 -11.95 -4.39
C THR A 91 -0.20 -11.35 -5.09
N LYS A 92 0.98 -11.97 -5.00
CA LYS A 92 2.17 -11.53 -5.74
C LYS A 92 1.93 -11.55 -7.24
N GLN A 93 1.34 -12.62 -7.76
CA GLN A 93 0.97 -12.71 -9.17
C GLN A 93 -0.05 -11.61 -9.54
N TYR A 94 -1.08 -11.42 -8.72
CA TYR A 94 -2.11 -10.40 -8.95
C TYR A 94 -1.55 -8.97 -9.01
N ILE A 95 -0.60 -8.63 -8.13
CA ILE A 95 0.10 -7.34 -8.13
C ILE A 95 1.00 -7.23 -9.36
N HIS A 96 1.76 -8.27 -9.69
CA HIS A 96 2.64 -8.30 -10.85
C HIS A 96 1.89 -8.07 -12.17
N ASP A 97 0.71 -8.69 -12.32
CA ASP A 97 -0.16 -8.53 -13.49
C ASP A 97 -0.75 -7.12 -13.63
N ARG A 98 -0.60 -6.29 -12.59
CA ARG A 98 -1.00 -4.87 -12.54
C ARG A 98 0.18 -3.92 -12.50
N SER A 99 1.34 -4.37 -12.98
CA SER A 99 2.52 -3.50 -13.13
C SER A 99 2.14 -2.23 -13.91
N GLY A 100 2.45 -1.07 -13.32
CA GLY A 100 2.05 0.25 -13.83
C GLY A 100 0.82 0.85 -13.15
N ALA A 101 -0.14 0.03 -12.70
CA ALA A 101 -1.29 0.49 -11.91
C ALA A 101 -1.06 0.34 -10.39
N VAL A 102 -0.31 -0.68 -9.98
CA VAL A 102 0.04 -0.94 -8.58
C VAL A 102 1.56 -0.97 -8.42
N ARG A 103 2.08 -0.20 -7.46
CA ARG A 103 3.50 -0.16 -7.12
C ARG A 103 3.80 -1.16 -6.01
N HIS A 104 4.69 -2.12 -6.27
CA HIS A 104 5.03 -3.18 -5.33
C HIS A 104 6.33 -2.86 -4.57
N ILE A 105 6.21 -2.65 -3.26
CA ILE A 105 7.35 -2.50 -2.34
C ILE A 105 7.59 -3.87 -1.71
N LYS A 106 8.47 -4.64 -2.34
CA LYS A 106 8.81 -5.98 -1.88
C LYS A 106 9.86 -5.93 -0.78
N GLY A 107 9.53 -6.43 0.40
CA GLY A 107 10.49 -6.61 1.48
C GLY A 107 11.33 -7.87 1.33
N ASN A 108 12.48 -7.86 1.99
CA ASN A 108 13.27 -9.04 2.29
C ASN A 108 12.71 -9.77 3.51
N ARG A 109 13.20 -10.99 3.77
CA ARG A 109 12.74 -11.83 4.91
C ARG A 109 12.92 -11.17 6.28
N THR A 110 13.81 -10.20 6.40
CA THR A 110 14.15 -9.50 7.64
C THR A 110 13.46 -8.17 7.81
N ASP A 111 12.81 -7.65 6.76
CA ASP A 111 12.23 -6.31 6.78
C ASP A 111 10.91 -6.34 7.55
N SER A 112 10.77 -5.45 8.53
CA SER A 112 9.50 -5.31 9.24
C SER A 112 8.49 -4.58 8.37
N ILE A 113 7.21 -4.82 8.61
CA ILE A 113 6.14 -4.10 7.90
C ILE A 113 6.23 -2.58 8.10
N GLY A 114 6.71 -2.13 9.27
CA GLY A 114 6.95 -0.72 9.55
C GLY A 114 8.03 -0.13 8.62
N ALA A 115 9.13 -0.87 8.40
CA ALA A 115 10.20 -0.44 7.48
C ALA A 115 9.68 -0.33 6.03
N LEU A 116 8.88 -1.30 5.58
CA LEU A 116 8.30 -1.27 4.22
C LEU A 116 7.29 -0.14 4.06
N LEU A 117 6.49 0.16 5.08
CA LEU A 117 5.58 1.31 5.05
C LEU A 117 6.35 2.63 5.09
N ASN A 118 7.42 2.74 5.88
CA ASN A 118 8.30 3.90 5.87
C ASN A 118 8.87 4.14 4.46
N GLN A 119 9.29 3.07 3.77
CA GLN A 119 9.73 3.14 2.38
C GLN A 119 8.58 3.56 1.44
N ALA A 120 7.41 2.95 1.57
CA ALA A 120 6.24 3.27 0.75
C ALA A 120 5.83 4.75 0.89
N VAL A 121 5.79 5.30 2.10
CA VAL A 121 5.51 6.73 2.33
C VAL A 121 6.59 7.62 1.74
N SER A 122 7.87 7.20 1.77
CA SER A 122 8.96 8.01 1.20
C SER A 122 8.90 8.14 -0.32
N ILE A 123 8.26 7.19 -1.00
CA ILE A 123 8.13 7.17 -2.46
C ILE A 123 6.73 7.51 -2.96
N SER A 124 5.78 7.77 -2.06
CA SER A 124 4.43 8.20 -2.42
C SER A 124 4.46 9.63 -3.00
N GLN A 125 3.55 9.88 -3.93
CA GLN A 125 3.46 11.10 -4.75
C GLN A 125 2.15 11.86 -4.55
N GLY A 126 1.13 11.26 -3.95
CA GLY A 126 -0.11 11.96 -3.60
C GLY A 126 0.14 13.01 -2.53
N GLU A 127 -0.57 14.14 -2.62
CA GLU A 127 -0.61 15.13 -1.54
C GLU A 127 -1.04 14.49 -0.22
N PHE A 128 -1.98 13.56 -0.29
CA PHE A 128 -2.45 12.78 0.84
C PHE A 128 -1.91 11.35 0.81
N THR A 129 -1.64 10.81 1.98
CA THR A 129 -1.27 9.42 2.19
C THR A 129 -2.32 8.76 3.08
N LEU A 130 -2.88 7.64 2.62
CA LEU A 130 -3.88 6.85 3.34
C LEU A 130 -3.34 5.45 3.61
N LEU A 131 -3.06 5.15 4.88
CA LEU A 131 -2.66 3.80 5.32
C LEU A 131 -3.91 2.95 5.58
N LEU A 132 -4.02 1.78 4.94
CA LEU A 132 -5.15 0.85 5.07
C LEU A 132 -4.76 -0.35 5.95
N ILE A 133 -4.84 -0.21 7.27
CA ILE A 133 -4.30 -1.18 8.25
C ILE A 133 -5.26 -2.33 8.50
N ASN A 134 -6.55 -2.03 8.64
CA ASN A 134 -7.62 -3.00 8.80
C ASN A 134 -8.69 -2.80 7.71
N ASP A 135 -9.90 -3.28 7.97
CA ASP A 135 -11.00 -3.15 7.03
C ASP A 135 -11.34 -1.67 6.85
N PHE A 136 -11.66 -1.27 5.63
CA PHE A 136 -11.99 0.12 5.30
C PHE A 136 -13.45 0.19 4.84
N PRO A 137 -14.06 1.38 4.84
CA PRO A 137 -15.45 1.58 4.45
C PRO A 137 -15.83 0.93 3.11
N ASP A 138 -16.95 0.21 3.08
CA ASP A 138 -17.59 -0.28 1.83
C ASP A 138 -18.59 0.75 1.32
N GLN A 139 -18.13 1.99 1.09
CA GLN A 139 -18.95 3.10 0.65
C GLN A 139 -18.26 3.89 -0.46
N GLU A 140 -18.96 4.29 -1.50
CA GLU A 140 -18.39 5.14 -2.55
C GLU A 140 -17.88 6.47 -1.98
N SER A 141 -16.76 6.96 -2.56
CA SER A 141 -16.16 8.26 -2.21
C SER A 141 -15.82 8.45 -0.72
N TRP A 142 -15.64 7.36 0.03
CA TRP A 142 -15.25 7.44 1.45
C TRP A 142 -13.92 8.18 1.70
N PRO A 143 -12.88 8.11 0.83
CA PRO A 143 -11.65 8.88 1.07
C PRO A 143 -11.89 10.38 0.92
N ASP A 144 -12.85 10.79 0.08
CA ASP A 144 -13.19 12.19 -0.14
C ASP A 144 -13.79 12.80 1.12
N LYS A 145 -14.63 12.04 1.84
CA LYS A 145 -15.14 12.41 3.17
C LYS A 145 -14.01 12.68 4.16
N LEU A 146 -12.99 11.82 4.18
CA LEU A 146 -11.83 12.03 5.05
C LEU A 146 -11.03 13.28 4.66
N ARG A 147 -10.89 13.56 3.36
CA ARG A 147 -10.18 14.75 2.87
C ARG A 147 -10.91 16.04 3.23
N GLN A 148 -12.25 16.04 3.18
CA GLN A 148 -13.07 17.20 3.50
C GLN A 148 -12.79 17.75 4.91
N GLU A 149 -12.48 16.89 5.87
CA GLU A 149 -12.11 17.31 7.24
C GLU A 149 -10.91 18.26 7.29
N PHE A 150 -9.95 18.11 6.37
CA PHE A 150 -8.79 19.00 6.26
C PHE A 150 -9.14 20.37 5.69
N GLU A 151 -10.24 20.46 4.93
CA GLU A 151 -10.75 21.72 4.36
C GLU A 151 -11.60 22.47 5.40
N VAL A 152 -12.39 21.74 6.17
CA VAL A 152 -13.26 22.29 7.22
C VAL A 152 -12.44 22.89 8.35
N ASN A 153 -11.35 22.23 8.76
CA ASN A 153 -10.51 22.70 9.86
C ASN A 153 -9.03 22.57 9.51
N SER A 154 -8.39 23.70 9.20
CA SER A 154 -6.98 23.77 8.82
C SER A 154 -5.99 23.42 9.94
N ALA A 155 -6.44 23.35 11.20
CA ALA A 155 -5.62 22.86 12.31
C ALA A 155 -5.45 21.34 12.27
N ILE A 156 -6.33 20.62 11.56
CA ILE A 156 -6.30 19.16 11.48
C ILE A 156 -5.16 18.71 10.57
N LYS A 157 -4.39 17.75 11.09
CA LYS A 157 -3.24 17.17 10.39
C LYS A 157 -3.45 15.69 10.08
N VAL A 158 -4.33 15.03 10.78
CA VAL A 158 -4.62 13.60 10.58
C VAL A 158 -6.09 13.31 10.82
N VAL A 159 -6.63 12.44 9.98
CA VAL A 159 -7.98 11.88 10.11
C VAL A 159 -7.83 10.37 10.14
N TYR A 160 -8.43 9.69 11.10
CA TYR A 160 -8.34 8.24 11.20
C TYR A 160 -9.69 7.59 11.44
N ILE A 161 -9.85 6.41 10.84
CA ILE A 161 -11.01 5.54 11.04
C ILE A 161 -10.65 4.54 12.11
N SER A 162 -11.54 4.36 13.08
CA SER A 162 -11.36 3.34 14.11
C SER A 162 -12.67 2.65 14.47
N THR A 163 -12.57 1.45 15.02
CA THR A 163 -13.71 0.73 15.59
C THR A 163 -13.53 0.69 17.11
N ALA A 164 -14.54 1.15 17.84
CA ALA A 164 -14.59 1.00 19.29
C ALA A 164 -14.75 -0.48 19.67
N PRO A 165 -14.14 -0.95 20.77
CA PRO A 165 -14.35 -2.32 21.24
C PRO A 165 -15.81 -2.52 21.65
N SER A 166 -16.37 -3.69 21.36
CA SER A 166 -17.79 -4.04 21.56
C SER A 166 -18.31 -3.94 23.00
N SER A 167 -17.46 -3.58 23.97
CA SER A 167 -17.76 -3.54 25.41
C SER A 167 -17.61 -2.15 26.04
N ALA A 168 -17.39 -1.09 25.26
CA ALA A 168 -17.15 0.25 25.80
C ALA A 168 -18.46 0.98 26.15
N SER A 169 -19.10 0.60 27.25
CA SER A 169 -20.14 1.42 27.90
C SER A 169 -19.52 2.25 29.04
N GLY A 170 -19.38 3.57 28.83
CA GLY A 170 -19.53 4.54 29.91
C GLY A 170 -18.32 4.94 30.78
N GLN A 171 -17.07 4.91 30.30
CA GLN A 171 -16.00 5.68 30.97
C GLN A 171 -15.21 6.55 29.98
N THR A 172 -14.63 7.63 30.47
CA THR A 172 -13.74 8.54 29.73
C THR A 172 -12.42 7.81 29.50
N TYR A 173 -12.25 7.20 28.33
CA TYR A 173 -11.05 6.45 27.95
C TYR A 173 -10.15 7.29 27.05
N ASP A 174 -8.84 7.01 27.10
CA ASP A 174 -7.92 7.42 26.03
C ASP A 174 -8.34 6.70 24.73
N PRO A 175 -8.83 7.41 23.70
CA PRO A 175 -9.40 6.77 22.52
C PRO A 175 -8.40 5.86 21.81
N LEU A 176 -7.11 6.23 21.78
CA LEU A 176 -6.10 5.50 21.03
C LEU A 176 -5.69 4.17 21.69
N SER A 177 -5.88 4.01 23.00
CA SER A 177 -5.40 2.80 23.71
C SER A 177 -6.26 1.57 23.41
N ASN A 178 -7.57 1.74 23.27
CA ASN A 178 -8.54 0.64 23.21
C ASN A 178 -9.21 0.45 21.84
N GLU A 179 -9.02 1.36 20.89
CA GLU A 179 -9.65 1.30 19.58
C GLU A 179 -8.80 0.57 18.55
N SER A 180 -9.42 -0.18 17.65
CA SER A 180 -8.71 -0.74 16.49
C SER A 180 -8.66 0.32 15.39
N VAL A 181 -7.45 0.81 15.08
CA VAL A 181 -7.25 1.77 13.99
C VAL A 181 -7.31 1.03 12.66
N ASN A 182 -8.20 1.48 11.79
CA ASN A 182 -8.50 0.83 10.52
C ASN A 182 -7.81 1.51 9.35
N ALA A 183 -7.86 2.83 9.31
CA ALA A 183 -7.23 3.62 8.29
C ALA A 183 -6.76 4.96 8.85
N VAL A 184 -5.69 5.52 8.29
CA VAL A 184 -5.16 6.84 8.69
C VAL A 184 -4.81 7.65 7.46
N LEU A 185 -5.46 8.80 7.32
CA LEU A 185 -5.24 9.80 6.28
C LEU A 185 -4.43 10.97 6.85
N PHE A 186 -3.37 11.37 6.16
CA PHE A 186 -2.58 12.56 6.49
C PHE A 186 -2.01 13.20 5.24
N ARG A 187 -1.67 14.49 5.33
CA ARG A 187 -0.88 15.16 4.29
C ARG A 187 0.54 14.60 4.29
N ARG A 188 1.10 14.30 3.11
CA ARG A 188 2.45 13.75 2.93
C ARG A 188 3.52 14.51 3.72
N SER A 189 3.42 15.83 3.80
CA SER A 189 4.36 16.69 4.53
C SER A 189 4.42 16.39 6.04
N LEU A 190 3.33 15.90 6.65
CA LEU A 190 3.28 15.57 8.07
C LEU A 190 4.27 14.47 8.44
N TRP A 191 4.48 13.50 7.54
CA TRP A 191 5.38 12.37 7.80
C TRP A 191 6.81 12.83 8.10
N SER A 192 7.27 13.86 7.40
CA SER A 192 8.62 14.40 7.57
C SER A 192 8.79 15.12 8.91
N SER A 193 7.75 15.79 9.40
CA SER A 193 7.79 16.52 10.68
C SER A 193 7.54 15.64 11.91
N THR A 194 6.70 14.60 11.78
CA THR A 194 6.29 13.74 12.91
C THR A 194 7.27 12.58 13.13
N GLY A 195 8.11 12.28 12.14
CA GLY A 195 9.00 11.13 12.13
C GLY A 195 8.32 9.86 11.64
N LYS A 196 9.14 8.81 11.47
CA LYS A 196 8.74 7.51 10.89
C LYS A 196 8.03 6.60 11.91
N LEU A 197 7.41 5.53 11.42
CA LEU A 197 6.94 4.44 12.27
C LEU A 197 8.12 3.77 12.96
N ASP A 198 7.90 3.31 14.19
CA ASP A 198 8.85 2.43 14.87
C ASP A 198 8.87 1.06 14.18
N GLU A 199 10.02 0.72 13.60
CA GLU A 199 10.23 -0.51 12.84
C GLU A 199 10.35 -1.75 13.77
N HIS A 200 10.51 -1.53 15.07
CA HIS A 200 10.65 -2.56 16.11
C HIS A 200 9.39 -2.74 16.96
N ALA A 201 8.31 -2.01 16.64
CA ALA A 201 7.04 -2.17 17.34
C ALA A 201 6.52 -3.62 17.24
N VAL A 202 5.87 -4.07 18.32
CA VAL A 202 5.33 -5.44 18.43
C VAL A 202 4.29 -5.74 17.36
N SER A 203 3.56 -4.73 16.89
CA SER A 203 2.60 -4.84 15.80
C SER A 203 2.53 -3.54 15.00
N LEU A 204 1.98 -3.61 13.78
CA LEU A 204 1.71 -2.42 12.96
C LEU A 204 0.73 -1.46 13.65
N GLU A 205 -0.30 -2.01 14.31
CA GLU A 205 -1.27 -1.19 15.04
C GLU A 205 -0.59 -0.43 16.18
N THR A 206 0.30 -1.09 16.93
CA THR A 206 1.11 -0.45 17.97
C THR A 206 1.99 0.66 17.41
N ALA A 207 2.72 0.39 16.31
CA ALA A 207 3.59 1.37 15.66
C ALA A 207 2.81 2.63 15.26
N LEU A 208 1.60 2.44 14.75
CA LEU A 208 0.77 3.52 14.27
C LEU A 208 0.12 4.32 15.40
N LYS A 209 -0.35 3.66 16.46
CA LYS A 209 -0.87 4.34 17.66
C LYS A 209 0.21 5.24 18.28
N GLN A 210 1.42 4.71 18.45
CA GLN A 210 2.57 5.49 18.92
C GLN A 210 2.92 6.66 17.99
N TRP A 211 2.72 6.51 16.69
CA TRP A 211 2.92 7.60 15.73
C TRP A 211 1.81 8.66 15.83
N LEU A 212 0.55 8.26 15.97
CA LEU A 212 -0.60 9.15 16.19
C LEU A 212 -0.49 9.92 17.51
N GLU A 213 0.07 9.32 18.55
CA GLU A 213 0.32 9.96 19.86
C GLU A 213 1.29 11.15 19.77
N ARG A 214 2.17 11.19 18.76
CA ARG A 214 3.07 12.33 18.51
C ARG A 214 2.34 13.54 17.92
N ILE A 215 1.10 13.37 17.48
CA ILE A 215 0.27 14.43 16.93
C ILE A 215 -0.67 14.91 18.04
N PRO A 216 -0.70 16.23 18.36
CA PRO A 216 -1.59 16.77 19.40
C PRO A 216 -3.05 16.42 19.15
N ALA A 217 -3.80 16.13 20.22
CA ALA A 217 -5.17 15.61 20.13
C ALA A 217 -6.11 16.51 19.34
N GLU A 218 -5.96 17.83 19.49
CA GLU A 218 -6.71 18.87 18.80
C GLU A 218 -6.41 18.95 17.29
N GLN A 219 -5.37 18.27 16.81
CA GLN A 219 -4.99 18.18 15.39
C GLN A 219 -5.38 16.84 14.77
N ARG A 220 -6.12 15.99 15.51
CA ARG A 220 -6.57 14.67 15.06
C ARG A 220 -8.09 14.64 15.00
N ILE A 221 -8.63 14.05 13.93
CA ILE A 221 -10.05 13.69 13.86
C ILE A 221 -10.20 12.18 13.81
N ARG A 222 -11.09 11.67 14.65
CA ARG A 222 -11.55 10.29 14.66
C ARG A 222 -12.89 10.22 13.94
N ILE A 223 -13.02 9.27 13.02
CA ILE A 223 -14.31 8.87 12.44
C ILE A 223 -14.58 7.42 12.85
N ASP A 224 -15.81 7.12 13.27
CA ASP A 224 -16.16 5.76 13.65
C ASP A 224 -16.39 4.92 12.39
N ALA A 225 -15.92 3.67 12.38
CA ALA A 225 -16.14 2.77 11.24
C ALA A 225 -17.65 2.54 10.97
N SER A 226 -18.50 2.64 12.00
CA SER A 226 -19.95 2.54 11.85
C SER A 226 -20.58 3.70 11.07
N ASP A 227 -19.93 4.86 11.00
CA ASP A 227 -20.40 6.02 10.21
C ASP A 227 -20.42 5.76 8.69
N PHE A 228 -19.80 4.64 8.26
CA PHE A 228 -19.76 4.20 6.88
C PHE A 228 -20.63 2.98 6.57
N ILE A 229 -21.30 2.40 7.58
CA ILE A 229 -22.19 1.26 7.36
C ILE A 229 -23.49 1.79 6.76
N SER A 230 -23.71 1.52 5.47
CA SER A 230 -25.01 1.73 4.85
C SER A 230 -26.03 0.80 5.52
N ILE A 231 -27.02 1.35 6.23
CA ILE A 231 -28.17 0.56 6.68
C ILE A 231 -28.84 0.04 5.40
N PRO A 232 -28.94 -1.28 5.18
CA PRO A 232 -29.69 -1.78 4.04
C PRO A 232 -31.13 -1.31 4.20
N SER A 233 -31.60 -0.49 3.25
CA SER A 233 -33.00 -0.15 3.11
C SER A 233 -33.81 -1.45 3.03
N ARG A 234 -34.59 -1.71 4.08
CA ARG A 234 -35.58 -2.80 4.12
C ARG A 234 -36.69 -2.55 3.13
#